data_AF-A0A542QQF7-F1
#
_entry.id   AF-A0A542QQF7-F1
#
_cell.length_a   1.000
_cell.length_b   1.000
_cell.length_c   1.000
_cell.angle_alpha   90.00
_cell.angle_beta   90.00
_cell.angle_gamma   90.00
#
_symmetry.space_group_name_H-M   'P 1'
#
loop_
_entity.id
_entity.type
_entity.pdbx_description
1 polymer ?
#
loop_
_entity_poly.entity_id
_entity_poly.type
_entity_poly.pdbx_seq_one_letter_code
_entity_poly.pdbx_strand_id
1 'polypeptide(L)'
;MGELRELAAAFVVPGPAGVAVRDRLRLSESDATVLCEVGIFLGSLASGDLAARVRQGLEHDAASWASRKRELTRRSLSRWAGSITKATHDQWALARQGQTAHIATLRAAIAAIDARLAPL
;
A
#
# COMPACT_ATOMS: atom_id res chain seq x y z
N MET A 1 -38.75 25.03 -18.29
CA MET A 1 -37.28 25.02 -18.21
C MET A 1 -36.93 24.90 -16.74
N GLY A 2 -36.28 23.80 -16.33
CA GLY A 2 -35.96 23.56 -14.92
C GLY A 2 -34.78 24.41 -14.46
N GLU A 3 -34.91 25.04 -13.30
CA GLU A 3 -33.83 25.81 -12.66
C GLU A 3 -32.61 24.91 -12.43
N LEU A 4 -31.46 25.37 -12.92
CA LEU A 4 -30.18 24.71 -12.70
C LEU A 4 -29.72 25.01 -11.27
N ARG A 5 -29.28 23.97 -10.56
CA ARG A 5 -28.78 24.07 -9.19
C ARG A 5 -27.51 24.91 -9.14
N GLU A 6 -27.50 25.93 -8.30
CA GLU A 6 -26.33 26.77 -8.06
C GLU A 6 -25.20 25.92 -7.45
N LEU A 7 -24.01 25.98 -8.05
CA LEU A 7 -22.82 25.29 -7.56
C LEU A 7 -22.10 26.18 -6.55
N ALA A 8 -21.77 25.64 -5.38
CA ALA A 8 -21.00 26.35 -4.37
C ALA A 8 -19.59 26.70 -4.87
N ALA A 9 -19.04 27.81 -4.37
CA ALA A 9 -17.70 28.26 -4.70
C ALA A 9 -16.64 27.20 -4.36
N ALA A 10 -15.65 27.04 -5.24
CA ALA A 10 -14.51 26.18 -4.99
C ALA A 10 -13.75 26.64 -3.74
N PHE A 11 -13.41 25.71 -2.85
CA PHE A 11 -12.59 25.96 -1.67
C PHE A 11 -11.46 24.93 -1.56
N VAL A 12 -10.38 25.31 -0.88
CA VAL A 12 -9.23 24.45 -0.65
C VAL A 12 -9.50 23.57 0.57
N VAL A 13 -9.49 22.26 0.39
CA VAL A 13 -9.54 21.30 1.49
C VAL A 13 -8.17 21.29 2.17
N PRO A 14 -8.09 21.45 3.51
CA PRO A 14 -6.84 21.29 4.24
C PRO A 14 -6.19 19.94 3.91
N GLY A 15 -4.86 19.92 3.78
CA GLY A 15 -4.12 18.67 3.58
C GLY A 15 -4.43 17.66 4.69
N PRO A 16 -4.33 16.34 4.43
CA PRO A 16 -4.65 15.32 5.41
C PRO A 16 -3.79 15.50 6.66
N ALA A 17 -4.40 15.92 7.77
CA ALA A 17 -3.79 15.86 9.09
C ALA A 17 -3.87 14.40 9.55
N GLY A 18 -2.73 13.73 9.71
CA GLY A 18 -2.69 12.34 10.17
C GLY A 18 -3.35 12.21 11.54
N VAL A 19 -4.50 11.53 11.61
CA VAL A 19 -5.15 11.19 12.88
C VAL A 19 -4.58 9.87 13.36
N ALA A 20 -3.89 9.89 14.51
CA ALA A 20 -3.47 8.67 15.20
C ALA A 20 -4.48 8.35 16.31
N VAL A 21 -5.33 7.35 16.08
CA VAL A 21 -6.20 6.80 17.13
C VAL A 21 -5.41 5.75 17.90
N ARG A 22 -5.30 5.93 19.22
CA ARG A 22 -4.72 4.94 20.14
C ARG A 22 -5.82 4.44 21.05
N ASP A 23 -5.86 3.13 21.22
CA ASP A 23 -6.73 2.47 22.19
C ASP A 23 -5.95 1.32 22.86
N ARG A 24 -6.41 0.86 24.03
CA ARG A 24 -5.85 -0.28 24.75
C ARG A 24 -6.87 -1.40 24.77
N LEU A 25 -6.53 -2.52 24.13
CA LEU A 25 -7.32 -3.74 24.23
C LEU A 25 -7.05 -4.41 25.59
N ARG A 26 -8.10 -4.63 26.39
CA ARG A 26 -8.04 -5.47 27.59
C ARG A 26 -8.39 -6.89 27.18
N LEU A 27 -7.39 -7.63 26.73
CA LEU A 27 -7.56 -9.00 26.25
C LEU A 27 -7.46 -9.98 27.41
N SER A 28 -8.30 -11.02 27.38
CA SER A 28 -8.02 -12.24 28.13
C SER A 28 -6.77 -12.93 27.54
N GLU A 29 -6.14 -13.82 28.32
CA GLU A 29 -5.02 -14.62 27.82
C GLU A 29 -5.42 -15.49 26.61
N SER A 30 -6.65 -16.00 26.61
CA SER A 30 -7.21 -16.74 25.47
C SER A 30 -7.37 -15.87 24.23
N ASP A 31 -7.90 -14.64 24.37
CA ASP A 31 -8.07 -13.74 23.22
C ASP A 31 -6.72 -13.31 22.65
N ALA A 32 -5.74 -13.04 23.51
CA ALA A 32 -4.38 -12.70 23.10
C ALA A 32 -3.76 -13.83 22.27
N THR A 33 -3.94 -15.09 22.70
CA THR A 33 -3.48 -16.27 21.97
C THR A 33 -4.16 -16.37 20.60
N VAL A 34 -5.49 -16.26 20.56
CA VAL A 34 -6.25 -16.31 19.29
C VAL A 34 -5.82 -15.20 18.33
N LEU A 35 -5.64 -13.97 18.82
CA LEU A 35 -5.20 -12.86 17.99
C LEU A 35 -3.78 -13.05 17.46
N CYS A 36 -2.88 -13.66 18.24
CA CYS A 36 -1.54 -14.02 17.79
C CYS A 36 -1.61 -15.01 16.62
N GLU A 37 -2.37 -16.11 16.78
CA GLU A 37 -2.54 -17.13 15.75
C GLU A 37 -3.19 -16.58 14.47
N VAL A 38 -4.23 -15.75 14.62
CA VAL A 38 -4.86 -15.05 13.49
C VAL A 38 -3.86 -14.11 12.82
N GLY A 39 -3.05 -13.39 13.59
CA GLY A 39 -2.00 -12.51 13.07
C GLY A 39 -0.94 -13.25 12.27
N ILE A 40 -0.44 -14.39 12.78
CA ILE A 40 0.51 -15.26 12.09
C ILE A 40 -0.10 -15.78 10.79
N PHE A 41 -1.33 -16.29 10.85
CA PHE A 41 -2.04 -16.81 9.69
C PHE A 41 -2.23 -15.74 8.60
N LEU A 42 -2.80 -14.58 8.96
CA LEU A 42 -3.05 -13.48 8.02
C LEU A 42 -1.74 -12.87 7.51
N GLY A 43 -0.70 -12.81 8.34
CA GLY A 43 0.65 -12.40 7.95
C GLY A 43 1.21 -13.30 6.85
N SER A 44 1.08 -14.62 7.00
CA SER A 44 1.53 -15.58 5.98
C SER A 44 0.80 -15.39 4.63
N LEU A 45 -0.51 -15.10 4.67
CA LEU A 45 -1.30 -14.81 3.47
C LEU A 45 -0.85 -13.51 2.81
N ALA A 46 -0.63 -12.45 3.59
CA ALA A 46 -0.16 -11.16 3.09
C ALA A 46 1.23 -11.26 2.47
N SER A 47 2.18 -11.95 3.11
CA SER A 47 3.51 -12.18 2.55
C SER A 47 3.46 -12.97 1.25
N GLY A 48 2.65 -14.02 1.18
CA GLY A 48 2.47 -14.82 -0.04
C GLY A 48 1.87 -14.01 -1.19
N ASP A 49 0.85 -13.20 -0.90
CA ASP A 49 0.22 -12.33 -1.88
C ASP A 49 1.14 -11.19 -2.34
N LEU A 50 1.91 -10.59 -1.43
CA LEU A 50 2.94 -9.61 -1.77
C LEU A 50 3.99 -10.22 -2.71
N ALA A 51 4.45 -11.44 -2.44
CA ALA A 51 5.39 -12.13 -3.32
C ALA A 51 4.79 -12.36 -4.71
N ALA A 52 3.50 -12.70 -4.82
CA ALA A 52 2.80 -12.80 -6.09
C ALA A 52 2.71 -11.44 -6.80
N ARG A 53 2.39 -10.36 -6.08
CA ARG A 53 2.36 -8.99 -6.62
C ARG A 53 3.72 -8.55 -7.14
N VAL A 54 4.79 -8.83 -6.42
CA VAL A 54 6.16 -8.51 -6.84
C VAL A 54 6.48 -9.20 -8.17
N ARG A 55 6.13 -10.49 -8.31
CA ARG A 55 6.35 -11.25 -9.57
C ARG A 55 5.56 -10.70 -10.76
N GLN A 56 4.40 -10.07 -10.53
CA GLN A 56 3.63 -9.43 -11.61
C GLN A 56 4.34 -8.19 -12.19
N GLY A 57 5.29 -7.58 -11.46
CA GLY A 57 6.02 -6.42 -11.94
C GLY A 57 5.08 -5.28 -12.36
N LEU A 58 5.32 -4.74 -13.56
CA LEU A 58 4.51 -3.66 -14.15
C LEU A 58 3.22 -4.18 -14.81
N GLU A 59 3.12 -5.48 -15.10
CA GLU A 59 2.03 -6.12 -15.87
C GLU A 59 0.79 -6.41 -15.00
N HIS A 60 0.49 -5.56 -14.02
CA HIS A 60 -0.69 -5.73 -13.19
C HIS A 60 -1.93 -5.18 -13.90
N ASP A 61 -3.01 -5.96 -13.90
CA ASP A 61 -4.32 -5.57 -14.40
C ASP A 61 -5.44 -5.97 -13.43
N ALA A 62 -6.69 -5.73 -13.84
CA ALA A 62 -7.86 -6.09 -13.06
C ALA A 62 -8.07 -7.62 -12.96
N ALA A 63 -7.67 -8.38 -13.99
CA ALA A 63 -7.81 -9.83 -14.01
C ALA A 63 -6.86 -10.49 -12.99
N SER A 64 -5.61 -10.05 -12.94
CA SER A 64 -4.60 -10.51 -12.00
C SER A 64 -4.95 -10.10 -10.57
N TRP A 65 -5.53 -8.91 -10.38
CA TRP A 65 -6.13 -8.51 -9.09
C TRP A 65 -7.23 -9.47 -8.66
N ALA A 66 -8.21 -9.73 -9.54
CA ALA A 66 -9.34 -10.60 -9.23
C ALA A 66 -8.88 -12.05 -8.96
N SER A 67 -7.83 -12.52 -9.64
CA SER A 67 -7.24 -13.84 -9.41
C SER A 67 -6.62 -13.94 -8.01
N ARG A 68 -5.75 -12.99 -7.63
CA ARG A 68 -5.14 -12.94 -6.29
C ARG A 68 -6.18 -12.86 -5.17
N LYS A 69 -7.18 -11.98 -5.33
CA LYS A 69 -8.26 -11.86 -4.34
C LYS A 69 -9.06 -13.17 -4.20
N ARG A 70 -9.35 -13.86 -5.31
CA ARG A 70 -10.04 -15.17 -5.27
C ARG A 70 -9.20 -16.22 -4.55
N GLU A 71 -7.90 -16.28 -4.81
CA GLU A 71 -6.97 -17.17 -4.10
C GLU A 71 -7.03 -16.96 -2.58
N LEU A 72 -6.90 -15.70 -2.15
CA LEU A 72 -6.99 -15.35 -0.74
C LEU A 72 -8.37 -15.68 -0.15
N THR A 73 -9.45 -15.48 -0.90
CA THR A 73 -10.82 -15.78 -0.45
C THR A 73 -11.05 -17.29 -0.28
N ARG A 74 -10.35 -18.16 -1.01
CA ARG A 74 -10.43 -19.61 -0.76
C ARG A 74 -9.81 -20.02 0.57
N ARG A 75 -8.88 -19.21 1.09
CA ARG A 75 -8.12 -19.47 2.31
C ARG A 75 -8.61 -18.63 3.50
N SER A 76 -9.44 -17.63 3.28
CA SER A 76 -9.82 -16.63 4.28
C SER A 76 -11.19 -16.03 3.97
N LEU A 77 -11.65 -15.07 4.76
CA LEU A 77 -12.89 -14.35 4.50
C LEU A 77 -12.70 -13.30 3.39
N SER A 78 -13.74 -13.07 2.58
CA SER A 78 -13.73 -12.09 1.48
C SER A 78 -13.27 -10.68 1.89
N ARG A 79 -13.60 -10.24 3.11
CA ARG A 79 -13.15 -8.95 3.66
C ARG A 79 -11.63 -8.92 3.87
N TRP A 80 -11.07 -9.95 4.51
CA TRP A 80 -9.63 -10.06 4.71
C TRP A 80 -8.88 -10.19 3.39
N ALA A 81 -9.37 -11.01 2.46
CA ALA A 81 -8.81 -11.11 1.13
C ALA A 81 -8.77 -9.75 0.41
N GLY A 82 -9.85 -8.97 0.49
CA GLY A 82 -9.91 -7.62 -0.07
C GLY A 82 -8.90 -6.67 0.58
N SER A 83 -8.82 -6.63 1.91
CA SER A 83 -7.87 -5.80 2.64
C SER A 83 -6.42 -6.17 2.34
N ILE A 84 -6.09 -7.46 2.32
CA ILE A 84 -4.74 -7.95 2.01
C ILE A 84 -4.36 -7.58 0.58
N THR A 85 -5.19 -7.89 -0.41
CA THR A 85 -4.88 -7.63 -1.84
C THR A 85 -4.60 -6.14 -2.08
N LYS A 86 -5.35 -5.26 -1.40
CA LYS A 86 -5.14 -3.81 -1.45
C LYS A 86 -3.86 -3.40 -0.74
N ALA A 87 -3.65 -3.83 0.50
CA ALA A 87 -2.46 -3.47 1.27
C ALA A 87 -1.17 -3.88 0.57
N THR A 88 -1.10 -5.10 0.02
CA THR A 88 0.10 -5.58 -0.69
C THR A 88 0.33 -4.84 -2.01
N HIS A 89 -0.74 -4.44 -2.72
CA HIS A 89 -0.64 -3.61 -3.91
C HIS A 89 -0.10 -2.22 -3.58
N ASP A 90 -0.67 -1.57 -2.57
CA ASP A 90 -0.25 -0.24 -2.11
C ASP A 90 1.21 -0.28 -1.61
N GLN A 91 1.59 -1.33 -0.88
CA GLN A 91 2.97 -1.55 -0.43
C GLN A 91 3.95 -1.70 -1.60
N TRP A 92 3.60 -2.47 -2.64
CA TRP A 92 4.43 -2.58 -3.85
C TRP A 92 4.57 -1.23 -4.55
N ALA A 93 3.49 -0.47 -4.67
CA ALA A 93 3.50 0.84 -5.33
C ALA A 93 4.40 1.83 -4.58
N LEU A 94 4.27 1.89 -3.25
CA LEU A 94 5.11 2.71 -2.39
C LEU A 94 6.59 2.32 -2.51
N ALA A 95 6.91 1.03 -2.45
CA ALA A 95 8.28 0.55 -2.60
C ALA A 95 8.88 0.92 -3.97
N ARG A 96 8.10 0.83 -5.04
CA ARG A 96 8.54 1.19 -6.40
C ARG A 96 8.77 2.69 -6.56
N GLN A 97 7.92 3.52 -5.95
CA GLN A 97 8.09 4.96 -5.91
C GLN A 97 9.36 5.33 -5.13
N GLY A 98 9.56 4.75 -3.94
CA GLY A 98 10.75 4.94 -3.14
C GLY A 98 12.03 4.53 -3.87
N GLN A 99 12.02 3.39 -4.58
CA GLN A 99 13.14 2.94 -5.40
C GLN A 99 13.46 3.95 -6.52
N THR A 100 12.45 4.46 -7.21
CA THR A 100 12.63 5.46 -8.28
C THR A 100 13.24 6.74 -7.72
N ALA A 101 12.71 7.24 -6.59
CA ALA A 101 13.24 8.42 -5.92
C ALA A 101 14.70 8.23 -5.50
N HIS A 102 15.03 7.07 -4.93
CA HIS A 102 16.39 6.75 -4.52
C HIS A 102 17.38 6.71 -5.70
N ILE A 103 16.99 6.10 -6.83
CA ILE A 103 17.80 6.11 -8.05
C ILE A 103 18.02 7.54 -8.55
N ALA A 104 16.99 8.39 -8.52
CA ALA A 104 17.12 9.79 -8.92
C ALA A 104 18.11 10.54 -8.01
N THR A 105 18.04 10.33 -6.69
CA THR A 105 19.00 10.89 -5.73
C THR A 105 20.43 10.44 -6.02
N LEU A 106 20.65 9.14 -6.27
CA LEU A 106 21.98 8.61 -6.60
C LEU A 106 22.53 9.23 -7.89
N ARG A 107 21.71 9.34 -8.94
CA ARG A 107 22.10 9.97 -10.21
C ARG A 107 22.50 11.44 -10.03
N ALA A 108 21.74 12.19 -9.23
CA ALA A 108 22.08 13.58 -8.94
C ALA A 108 23.40 13.71 -8.16
N ALA A 109 23.64 12.81 -7.20
CA ALA A 109 24.90 12.77 -6.45
C ALA A 109 26.11 12.45 -7.36
N ILE A 110 25.97 11.47 -8.26
CA ILE A 110 27.01 11.14 -9.25
C ILE A 110 27.32 12.36 -10.12
N ALA A 111 26.29 12.99 -10.70
CA ALA A 111 26.47 14.17 -11.55
C ALA A 111 27.15 15.34 -10.81
N ALA A 112 26.84 15.54 -9.53
CA ALA A 112 27.50 16.55 -8.71
C ALA A 112 28.98 16.24 -8.46
N ILE A 113 29.33 14.97 -8.26
CA ILE A 113 30.73 14.53 -8.13
C ILE A 113 31.47 14.73 -9.45
N ASP A 114 30.89 14.29 -10.57
CA ASP A 114 31.50 14.43 -11.89
C ASP A 114 31.77 15.89 -12.23
N ALA A 115 30.81 16.79 -11.98
CA ALA A 115 30.98 18.23 -12.19
C ALA A 115 32.12 18.83 -11.34
N ARG A 116 32.36 18.29 -10.14
CA ARG A 116 33.45 18.76 -9.25
C ARG A 116 34.83 18.24 -9.65
N LEU A 117 34.86 17.11 -10.35
CA LEU A 117 36.10 16.49 -10.84
C LEU A 117 36.45 16.90 -12.27
N ALA A 118 35.55 17.58 -12.98
CA ALA A 118 35.81 18.07 -14.32
C ALA A 118 37.00 19.04 -14.30
N PRO A 119 38.02 18.85 -15.17
CA PRO A 119 39.10 19.81 -15.33
C PRO A 119 38.54 21.13 -15.89
N LEU A 120 39.12 22.25 -15.44
CA LEU A 120 38.83 23.60 -15.95
C LEU A 120 39.08 23.70 -17.46
#